data_AF-A0AAU3UQ38-F1
#
_entry.id   AF-A0AAU3UQ38-F1
#
_cell.length_a   1.000
_cell.length_b   1.000
_cell.length_c   1.000
_cell.angle_alpha   90.00
_cell.angle_beta   90.00
_cell.angle_gamma   90.00
#
_symmetry.space_group_name_H-M   'P 1'
#
loop_
_entity.id
_entity.type
_entity.pdbx_description
1 polymer ?
#
loop_
_entity_poly.entity_id
_entity_poly.type
_entity_poly.pdbx_seq_one_letter_code
_entity_poly.pdbx_strand_id
1 'polypeptide(L)'
;MSTRRVEVPRERAVALAEPTPDPTPNPKSAEGDSRGHGADGGSCETDCADCRWEVQRLEFWLRGRLLAAGADEAHVDVSMGVLNPDVLWRKGDRTCVIEVVTAPPELAQARRFTAELRAAGADEVLWICPPGFWTAQLPALGLADFAAEGCDYRVVGGLLAAGPGGVVVPRQTACELREFLSDWVSGEIAYGCRDEHTGGWATVTDWERHTRTQAAVIARQRQELQNQRTALALARKATRDKTKQLLRLNHRLERAEVAAQQQADDLAKTRRRIADHDRVDATLRLTVSGQKSAILHWQLITWFAVLVIVTFICAGLLLK
;
A
#
# COMPACT_ATOMS: atom_id res chain seq x y z
N MET A 1 55.26 -21.58 -21.40
CA MET A 1 56.64 -21.62 -20.85
C MET A 1 56.57 -21.12 -19.42
N SER A 2 56.26 -21.95 -18.42
CA SER A 2 57.03 -23.06 -17.82
C SER A 2 58.30 -22.60 -17.08
N THR A 3 58.42 -23.13 -15.86
CA THR A 3 59.55 -23.14 -14.92
C THR A 3 59.64 -21.93 -13.97
N ARG A 4 59.95 -22.08 -12.67
CA ARG A 4 60.41 -23.24 -11.92
C ARG A 4 60.23 -23.03 -10.41
N ARG A 5 59.79 -24.10 -9.76
CA ARG A 5 59.84 -24.37 -8.33
C ARG A 5 61.30 -24.37 -7.86
N VAL A 6 61.59 -23.80 -6.68
CA VAL A 6 62.83 -24.05 -5.94
C VAL A 6 62.45 -24.46 -4.51
N GLU A 7 62.70 -25.72 -4.22
CA GLU A 7 62.74 -26.33 -2.89
C GLU A 7 64.12 -26.10 -2.27
N VAL A 8 64.17 -25.81 -0.96
CA VAL A 8 65.35 -25.97 -0.09
C VAL A 8 64.84 -26.30 1.34
N PRO A 9 65.61 -26.93 2.24
CA PRO A 9 65.48 -28.34 2.57
C PRO A 9 65.10 -28.61 4.03
N ARG A 10 64.68 -29.85 4.27
CA ARG A 10 64.51 -30.47 5.60
C ARG A 10 65.88 -30.75 6.23
N GLU A 11 66.14 -30.15 7.39
CA GLU A 11 67.11 -30.69 8.35
C GLU A 11 66.39 -31.19 9.60
N ARG A 12 66.77 -32.42 9.99
CA ARG A 12 66.37 -33.12 11.20
C ARG A 12 67.21 -32.60 12.37
N ALA A 13 66.57 -32.24 13.47
CA ALA A 13 67.19 -32.25 14.79
C ALA A 13 66.39 -33.19 15.71
N VAL A 14 67.12 -34.11 16.31
CA VAL A 14 66.65 -35.18 17.19
C VAL A 14 66.56 -34.66 18.63
N ALA A 15 65.42 -34.99 19.25
CA ALA A 15 65.13 -35.19 20.67
C ALA A 15 66.10 -34.64 21.74
N LEU A 16 65.57 -33.71 22.53
CA LEU A 16 65.78 -33.67 23.97
C LEU A 16 64.40 -33.59 24.63
N ALA A 17 64.14 -34.57 25.50
CA ALA A 17 62.90 -34.76 26.21
C ALA A 17 62.78 -33.74 27.36
N GLU A 18 61.64 -33.06 27.43
CA GLU A 18 61.18 -32.35 28.62
C GLU A 18 59.77 -32.85 28.98
N PRO A 19 59.45 -32.91 30.28
CA PRO A 19 58.42 -33.79 30.82
C PRO A 19 57.00 -33.25 30.63
N THR A 20 56.10 -34.19 30.37
CA THR A 20 54.65 -34.06 30.32
C THR A 20 54.12 -33.34 31.57
N PRO A 21 53.32 -32.26 31.45
CA PRO A 21 52.51 -31.81 32.56
C PRO A 21 51.33 -32.77 32.73
N ASP A 22 51.19 -33.28 33.96
CA ASP A 22 50.05 -34.09 34.39
C ASP A 22 48.71 -33.45 34.02
N PRO A 23 47.69 -34.27 33.69
CA PRO A 23 46.36 -33.79 33.42
C PRO A 23 45.81 -33.12 34.69
N THR A 24 45.43 -31.85 34.53
CA THR A 24 44.68 -31.11 35.54
C THR A 24 43.50 -31.96 36.02
N PRO A 25 43.28 -32.04 37.34
CA PRO A 25 42.23 -32.86 37.90
C PRO A 25 40.89 -32.32 37.43
N ASN A 26 40.15 -33.23 36.78
CA ASN A 26 38.72 -33.22 36.59
C ASN A 26 38.04 -32.25 37.58
N PRO A 27 37.37 -31.16 37.13
CA PRO A 27 36.50 -30.45 38.04
C PRO A 27 35.49 -31.49 38.51
N LYS A 28 35.62 -31.84 39.79
CA LYS A 28 34.71 -32.69 40.52
C LYS A 28 33.31 -32.36 40.02
N SER A 29 32.61 -33.40 39.56
CA SER A 29 31.17 -33.41 39.46
C SER A 29 30.63 -32.54 40.58
N ALA A 30 30.23 -31.32 40.22
CA ALA A 30 29.36 -30.54 41.05
C ALA A 30 28.10 -31.38 41.03
N GLU A 31 27.97 -32.17 42.09
CA GLU A 31 26.76 -32.77 42.60
C GLU A 31 25.59 -31.94 42.08
N GLY A 32 24.99 -32.44 40.99
CA GLY A 32 23.83 -31.82 40.41
C GLY A 32 22.78 -31.87 41.50
N ASP A 33 22.49 -30.71 42.07
CA ASP A 33 21.37 -30.55 42.98
C ASP A 33 20.15 -30.96 42.16
N SER A 34 19.68 -32.19 42.40
CA SER A 34 18.58 -32.83 41.69
C SER A 34 17.28 -32.23 42.17
N ARG A 35 17.11 -30.93 41.92
CA ARG A 35 15.93 -30.11 42.24
C ARG A 35 15.36 -29.42 40.99
N GLY A 36 15.60 -30.03 39.83
CA GLY A 36 14.86 -29.75 38.61
C GLY A 36 14.24 -31.05 38.16
N HIS A 37 12.93 -31.05 37.89
CA HIS A 37 12.32 -32.14 37.15
C HIS A 37 13.05 -32.28 35.82
N GLY A 38 13.76 -33.39 35.63
CA GLY A 38 14.35 -33.71 34.33
C GLY A 38 13.26 -33.75 33.27
N ALA A 39 13.64 -33.49 32.02
CA ALA A 39 12.75 -33.50 30.85
C ALA A 39 12.03 -34.86 30.59
N ASP A 40 12.20 -35.85 31.47
CA ASP A 40 11.49 -37.12 31.45
C ASP A 40 10.20 -36.98 32.27
N GLY A 41 9.09 -36.84 31.54
CA GLY A 41 7.74 -36.57 32.06
C GLY A 41 7.13 -37.64 32.97
N GLY A 42 7.66 -37.76 34.19
CA GLY A 42 6.92 -38.30 35.32
C GLY A 42 5.94 -37.23 35.81
N SER A 43 4.64 -37.47 35.64
CA SER A 43 3.59 -36.61 36.17
C SER A 43 3.74 -36.51 37.70
N CYS A 44 4.32 -35.40 38.20
CA CYS A 44 4.14 -35.04 39.61
C CYS A 44 2.62 -34.86 39.81
N GLU A 45 2.09 -35.58 40.78
CA GLU A 45 0.75 -35.36 41.31
C GLU A 45 0.67 -33.88 41.70
N THR A 46 -0.31 -33.15 41.19
CA THR A 46 -0.44 -31.67 41.13
C THR A 46 -0.28 -30.88 42.45
N ASP A 47 0.10 -31.55 43.53
CA ASP A 47 0.28 -31.01 44.87
C ASP A 47 1.61 -31.47 45.54
N CYS A 48 2.65 -31.81 44.74
CA CYS A 48 3.97 -32.08 45.30
C CYS A 48 4.62 -30.79 45.85
N ALA A 49 5.43 -30.90 46.92
CA ALA A 49 6.03 -29.75 47.59
C ALA A 49 6.91 -28.90 46.66
N ASP A 50 7.56 -29.56 45.69
CA ASP A 50 8.39 -28.89 44.68
C ASP A 50 7.53 -28.05 43.72
N CYS A 51 6.37 -28.55 43.27
CA CYS A 51 5.45 -27.75 42.45
C CYS A 51 4.90 -26.52 43.20
N ARG A 52 4.60 -26.64 44.50
CA ARG A 52 4.18 -25.49 45.31
C ARG A 52 5.29 -24.44 45.44
N TRP A 53 6.54 -24.88 45.61
CA TRP A 53 7.70 -23.99 45.64
C TRP A 53 7.89 -23.26 44.31
N GLU A 54 7.75 -23.97 43.19
CA GLU A 54 7.90 -23.39 41.85
C GLU A 54 6.82 -22.35 41.54
N VAL A 55 5.58 -22.59 41.95
CA VAL A 55 4.47 -21.62 41.83
C VAL A 55 4.75 -20.38 42.68
N GLN A 56 5.09 -20.57 43.95
CA GLN A 56 5.40 -19.46 44.85
C GLN A 56 6.59 -18.63 44.34
N ARG A 57 7.63 -19.30 43.81
CA ARG A 57 8.77 -18.62 43.18
C ARG A 57 8.32 -17.76 42.01
N LEU A 58 7.45 -18.28 41.14
CA LEU A 58 6.90 -17.53 40.01
C LEU A 58 6.07 -16.33 40.48
N GLU A 59 5.20 -16.45 41.48
CA GLU A 59 4.40 -15.35 42.01
C GLU A 59 5.26 -14.19 42.54
N PHE A 60 6.28 -14.50 43.34
CA PHE A 60 7.21 -13.48 43.84
C PHE A 60 8.06 -12.88 42.72
N TRP A 61 8.42 -13.67 41.70
CA TRP A 61 9.09 -13.17 40.50
C TRP A 61 8.18 -12.21 39.72
N LEU A 62 6.90 -12.57 39.52
CA LEU A 62 5.88 -11.74 38.85
C LEU A 62 5.75 -10.40 39.58
N ARG A 63 5.60 -10.43 40.90
CA ARG A 63 5.56 -9.22 41.73
C ARG A 63 6.78 -8.32 41.48
N GLY A 64 7.99 -8.88 41.54
CA GLY A 64 9.21 -8.12 41.30
C GLY A 64 9.28 -7.51 39.90
N ARG A 65 8.83 -8.26 38.88
CA ARG A 65 8.83 -7.79 37.49
C ARG A 65 7.77 -6.74 37.22
N LEU A 66 6.58 -6.85 37.79
CA LEU A 66 5.52 -5.84 37.67
C LEU A 66 5.98 -4.50 38.26
N LEU A 67 6.61 -4.51 39.44
CA LEU A 67 7.19 -3.31 40.05
C LEU A 67 8.30 -2.73 39.18
N ALA A 68 9.20 -3.57 38.65
CA ALA A 68 10.26 -3.13 37.75
C ALA A 68 9.74 -2.55 36.43
N ALA A 69 8.58 -3.02 35.96
CA ALA A 69 7.88 -2.51 34.79
C ALA A 69 7.09 -1.21 35.06
N GLY A 70 7.06 -0.74 36.31
CA GLY A 70 6.42 0.51 36.71
C GLY A 70 4.95 0.37 37.12
N ALA A 71 4.56 -0.77 37.70
CA ALA A 71 3.37 -0.85 38.52
C ALA A 71 3.59 -0.07 39.83
N ASP A 72 2.55 0.60 40.32
CA ASP A 72 2.62 1.38 41.58
C ASP A 72 2.67 0.44 42.79
N GLU A 73 1.89 -0.64 42.73
CA GLU A 73 1.78 -1.65 43.78
C GLU A 73 1.71 -3.05 43.15
N ALA A 74 2.32 -4.04 43.82
CA ALA A 74 2.17 -5.45 43.49
C ALA A 74 2.33 -6.31 44.74
N HIS A 75 1.40 -7.24 44.94
CA HIS A 75 1.30 -8.10 46.10
C HIS A 75 1.03 -9.55 45.68
N VAL A 76 1.51 -10.49 46.49
CA VAL A 76 1.29 -11.93 46.33
C VAL A 76 0.37 -12.39 47.48
N ASP A 77 -0.54 -13.32 47.21
CA ASP A 77 -1.47 -13.93 48.18
C ASP A 77 -2.30 -12.91 48.98
N VAL A 78 -2.79 -11.85 48.32
CA VAL A 78 -3.59 -10.81 48.98
C VAL A 78 -5.08 -11.07 48.81
N SER A 79 -5.84 -10.85 49.88
CA SER A 79 -7.29 -10.95 49.83
C SER A 79 -7.93 -9.77 49.09
N MET A 80 -8.78 -10.09 48.12
CA MET A 80 -9.72 -9.20 47.47
C MET A 80 -11.14 -9.58 47.91
N GLY A 81 -11.56 -9.04 49.06
CA GLY A 81 -12.81 -9.43 49.70
C GLY A 81 -12.72 -10.84 50.28
N VAL A 82 -13.48 -11.78 49.73
CA VAL A 82 -13.44 -13.21 50.11
C VAL A 82 -12.57 -14.06 49.17
N LEU A 83 -12.06 -13.45 48.10
CA LEU A 83 -11.23 -14.09 47.09
C LEU A 83 -9.76 -13.85 47.44
N ASN A 84 -8.91 -14.82 47.14
CA ASN A 84 -7.46 -14.71 47.35
C ASN A 84 -6.77 -14.95 46.01
N PRO A 85 -6.62 -13.91 45.18
CA PRO A 85 -5.79 -14.00 43.99
C PRO A 85 -4.31 -14.22 44.31
N ASP A 86 -3.63 -14.96 43.43
CA ASP A 86 -2.20 -15.27 43.61
C ASP A 86 -1.34 -14.00 43.50
N VAL A 87 -1.61 -13.13 42.52
CA VAL A 87 -0.94 -11.82 42.41
C VAL A 87 -1.93 -10.72 42.10
N LEU A 88 -1.87 -9.63 42.87
CA LEU A 88 -2.63 -8.41 42.66
C LEU A 88 -1.67 -7.26 42.41
N TRP A 89 -1.91 -6.48 41.35
CA TRP A 89 -1.12 -5.29 41.07
C TRP A 89 -1.97 -4.11 40.64
N ARG A 90 -1.43 -2.90 40.82
CA ARG A 90 -2.12 -1.65 40.50
C ARG A 90 -1.22 -0.68 39.77
N LYS A 91 -1.82 0.12 38.90
CA LYS A 91 -1.18 1.27 38.26
C LYS A 91 -2.20 2.34 37.93
N GLY A 92 -2.09 3.49 38.59
CA GLY A 92 -3.13 4.51 38.58
C GLY A 92 -4.48 3.91 39.01
N ASP A 93 -5.48 4.05 38.15
CA ASP A 93 -6.83 3.53 38.42
C ASP A 93 -7.00 2.05 38.07
N ARG A 94 -6.03 1.41 37.39
CA ARG A 94 -6.11 0.01 37.00
C ARG A 94 -5.79 -0.90 38.19
N THR A 95 -6.68 -1.84 38.47
CA THR A 95 -6.50 -2.95 39.41
C THR A 95 -6.53 -4.25 38.63
N CYS A 96 -5.41 -4.96 38.61
CA CYS A 96 -5.22 -6.14 37.79
C CYS A 96 -4.83 -7.34 38.67
N VAL A 97 -5.29 -8.52 38.27
CA VAL A 97 -5.09 -9.77 38.99
C VAL A 97 -4.46 -10.81 38.09
N ILE A 98 -3.56 -11.64 38.64
CA ILE A 98 -2.99 -12.81 37.99
C ILE A 98 -3.29 -14.04 38.84
N GLU A 99 -3.80 -15.08 38.20
CA GLU A 99 -3.98 -16.42 38.75
C GLU A 99 -2.98 -17.38 38.09
N VAL A 100 -2.25 -18.15 38.89
CA VAL A 100 -1.22 -19.09 38.47
C VAL A 100 -1.70 -20.51 38.76
N VAL A 101 -1.89 -21.30 37.72
CA VAL A 101 -2.35 -22.69 37.85
C VAL A 101 -1.36 -23.60 37.15
N THR A 102 -0.87 -24.64 37.82
CA THR A 102 0.08 -25.63 37.25
C THR A 102 -0.61 -26.74 36.47
N ALA A 103 -1.92 -26.88 36.64
CA ALA A 103 -2.76 -27.82 35.92
C ALA A 103 -3.60 -27.11 34.85
N PRO A 104 -4.06 -27.83 33.81
CA PRO A 104 -5.12 -27.36 32.93
C PRO A 104 -6.34 -26.86 33.73
N PRO A 105 -6.76 -25.58 33.58
CA PRO A 105 -7.87 -25.05 34.36
C PRO A 105 -9.21 -25.65 33.90
N GLU A 106 -10.09 -25.96 34.85
CA GLU A 106 -11.48 -26.27 34.54
C GLU A 106 -12.20 -24.98 34.10
N LEU A 107 -12.55 -24.92 32.80
CA LEU A 107 -13.06 -23.70 32.17
C LEU A 107 -14.26 -23.08 32.87
N ALA A 108 -15.22 -23.89 33.30
CA ALA A 108 -16.43 -23.39 33.97
C ALA A 108 -16.08 -22.73 35.30
N GLN A 109 -15.22 -23.36 36.10
CA GLN A 109 -14.75 -22.82 37.38
C GLN A 109 -13.94 -21.55 37.18
N ALA A 110 -12.97 -21.56 36.25
CA ALA A 110 -12.11 -20.42 35.97
C ALA A 110 -12.92 -19.20 35.47
N ARG A 111 -13.97 -19.41 34.65
CA ARG A 111 -14.87 -18.34 34.22
C ARG A 111 -15.66 -17.73 35.37
N ARG A 112 -16.23 -18.57 36.24
CA ARG A 112 -16.93 -18.07 37.44
C ARG A 112 -15.99 -17.27 38.33
N PHE A 113 -14.80 -17.81 38.61
CA PHE A 113 -13.82 -17.14 39.45
C PHE A 113 -13.36 -15.81 38.84
N THR A 114 -13.13 -15.78 37.52
CA THR A 114 -12.84 -14.53 36.79
C THR A 114 -13.98 -13.50 36.93
N ALA A 115 -15.23 -13.94 36.84
CA ALA A 115 -16.39 -13.06 37.00
C ALA A 115 -16.52 -12.54 38.46
N GLU A 116 -16.22 -13.38 39.44
CA GLU A 116 -16.20 -13.02 40.86
C GLU A 116 -15.10 -11.99 41.15
N LEU A 117 -13.87 -12.18 40.63
CA LEU A 117 -12.76 -11.22 40.75
C LEU A 117 -13.12 -9.86 40.12
N ARG A 118 -13.73 -9.87 38.93
CA ARG A 118 -14.21 -8.63 38.29
C ARG A 118 -15.30 -7.93 39.10
N ALA A 119 -16.25 -8.70 39.64
CA ALA A 119 -17.29 -8.16 40.51
C ALA A 119 -16.73 -7.60 41.84
N ALA A 120 -15.61 -8.14 42.31
CA ALA A 120 -14.89 -7.66 43.49
C ALA A 120 -14.02 -6.42 43.23
N GLY A 121 -13.89 -5.98 41.98
CA GLY A 121 -13.20 -4.74 41.61
C GLY A 121 -11.91 -4.91 40.79
N ALA A 122 -11.61 -6.10 40.28
CA ALA A 122 -10.53 -6.28 39.30
C ALA A 122 -10.97 -5.79 37.91
N ASP A 123 -10.21 -4.86 37.32
CA ASP A 123 -10.43 -4.40 35.94
C ASP A 123 -9.98 -5.45 34.92
N GLU A 124 -8.85 -6.10 35.19
CA GLU A 124 -8.24 -7.10 34.33
C GLU A 124 -7.84 -8.33 35.15
N VAL A 125 -8.10 -9.51 34.59
CA VAL A 125 -7.73 -10.81 35.19
C VAL A 125 -6.94 -11.59 34.15
N LEU A 126 -5.78 -12.10 34.54
CA LEU A 126 -4.87 -12.88 33.71
C LEU A 126 -4.65 -14.25 34.33
N TRP A 127 -4.79 -15.31 33.55
CA TRP A 127 -4.44 -16.66 33.99
C TRP A 127 -3.09 -17.07 33.42
N ILE A 128 -2.16 -17.57 34.23
CA ILE A 128 -0.93 -18.21 33.79
C ILE A 128 -1.09 -19.70 34.03
N CYS A 129 -1.04 -20.48 32.95
CA CYS A 129 -1.35 -21.90 32.98
C CYS A 129 -0.46 -22.66 32.00
N PRO A 130 -0.40 -24.01 32.05
CA PRO A 130 0.21 -24.79 30.99
C PRO A 130 -0.40 -24.45 29.62
N PRO A 131 0.31 -24.71 28.52
CA PRO A 131 -0.21 -24.42 27.19
C PRO A 131 -1.36 -25.39 26.85
N GLY A 132 -2.44 -24.85 26.29
CA GLY A 132 -3.58 -25.66 25.86
C GLY A 132 -4.71 -24.86 25.25
N PHE A 133 -5.81 -25.57 24.94
CA PHE A 133 -6.95 -25.03 24.21
C PHE A 133 -7.74 -23.95 24.99
N TRP A 134 -7.57 -23.90 26.31
CA TRP A 134 -8.21 -22.91 27.19
C TRP A 134 -7.69 -21.48 26.98
N THR A 135 -6.49 -21.31 26.45
CA THR A 135 -5.91 -19.97 26.11
C THR A 135 -6.75 -19.19 25.09
N ALA A 136 -7.60 -19.87 24.32
CA ALA A 136 -8.56 -19.21 23.43
C ALA A 136 -9.88 -18.82 24.13
N GLN A 137 -10.16 -19.35 25.32
CA GLN A 137 -11.46 -19.30 26.00
C GLN A 137 -11.44 -18.54 27.33
N LEU A 138 -10.24 -18.28 27.86
CA LEU A 138 -9.96 -17.52 29.08
C LEU A 138 -8.88 -16.49 28.77
N PRO A 139 -8.83 -15.34 29.48
CA PRO A 139 -7.75 -14.38 29.36
C PRO A 139 -6.48 -14.99 29.98
N ALA A 140 -5.83 -15.89 29.24
CA ALA A 140 -4.82 -16.79 29.77
C ALA A 140 -3.58 -16.85 28.88
N LEU A 141 -2.41 -16.91 29.51
CA LEU A 141 -1.13 -17.19 28.89
C LEU A 141 -0.70 -18.63 29.16
N GLY A 142 -0.27 -19.29 28.09
CA GLY A 142 0.34 -20.61 28.16
C GLY A 142 1.84 -20.48 28.41
N LEU A 143 2.32 -20.94 29.57
CA LEU A 143 3.73 -20.93 29.92
C LEU A 143 4.40 -22.25 29.54
N ALA A 144 5.58 -22.21 28.95
CA ALA A 144 6.29 -23.42 28.51
C ALA A 144 6.69 -24.33 29.69
N ASP A 145 7.17 -23.72 30.77
CA ASP A 145 7.66 -24.40 31.96
C ASP A 145 7.53 -23.46 33.18
N PHE A 146 7.09 -24.01 34.31
CA PHE A 146 7.00 -23.32 35.59
C PHE A 146 8.31 -23.43 36.40
N ALA A 147 9.18 -24.38 36.07
CA ALA A 147 10.49 -24.59 36.69
C ALA A 147 11.66 -24.03 35.86
N ALA A 148 11.43 -22.93 35.14
CA ALA A 148 12.42 -22.38 34.22
C ALA A 148 13.75 -22.02 34.92
N GLU A 149 14.86 -22.52 34.38
CA GLU A 149 16.20 -22.22 34.85
C GLU A 149 16.48 -20.71 34.75
N GLY A 150 17.04 -20.10 35.79
CA GLY A 150 17.31 -18.66 35.82
C GLY A 150 16.08 -17.75 35.87
N CYS A 151 14.86 -18.30 36.04
CA CYS A 151 13.59 -17.56 35.98
C CYS A 151 13.30 -16.91 34.61
N ASP A 152 13.80 -17.52 33.53
CA ASP A 152 13.54 -17.10 32.15
C ASP A 152 12.27 -17.75 31.60
N TYR A 153 11.14 -17.28 32.12
CA TYR A 153 9.81 -17.79 31.78
C TYR A 153 9.41 -17.42 30.34
N ARG A 154 8.96 -18.42 29.55
CA ARG A 154 8.58 -18.24 28.14
C ARG A 154 7.10 -18.50 27.91
N VAL A 155 6.42 -17.52 27.32
CA VAL A 155 5.02 -17.61 26.90
C VAL A 155 4.96 -18.22 25.51
N VAL A 156 4.21 -19.31 25.37
CA VAL A 156 4.06 -20.08 24.12
C VAL A 156 2.63 -20.09 23.59
N GLY A 157 1.66 -19.56 24.34
CA GLY A 157 0.25 -19.47 23.92
C GLY A 157 -0.51 -18.33 24.60
N GLY A 158 -1.67 -17.95 24.04
CA GLY A 158 -2.55 -16.92 24.59
C GLY A 158 -2.33 -15.49 24.06
N LEU A 159 -1.30 -15.28 23.23
CA LEU A 159 -1.00 -13.97 22.64
C LEU A 159 -1.66 -13.81 21.26
N LEU A 160 -2.04 -12.58 20.94
CA LEU A 160 -2.68 -12.21 19.69
C LEU A 160 -1.74 -11.32 18.86
N ALA A 161 -1.84 -11.44 17.53
CA ALA A 161 -1.09 -10.63 16.58
C ALA A 161 -1.99 -10.14 15.45
N ALA A 162 -1.60 -9.04 14.80
CA ALA A 162 -2.26 -8.55 13.59
C ALA A 162 -1.90 -9.45 12.40
N GLY A 163 -2.90 -10.17 11.89
CA GLY A 163 -2.78 -11.02 10.72
C GLY A 163 -2.98 -10.27 9.39
N PRO A 164 -2.74 -10.95 8.25
CA PRO A 164 -2.99 -10.39 6.93
C PRO A 164 -4.45 -9.91 6.78
N GLY A 165 -4.64 -8.70 6.27
CA GLY A 165 -5.98 -8.12 6.11
C GLY A 165 -6.59 -7.53 7.39
N GLY A 166 -5.80 -7.37 8.47
CA GLY A 166 -6.26 -6.77 9.71
C GLY A 166 -7.08 -7.71 10.60
N VAL A 167 -7.07 -9.01 10.31
CA VAL A 167 -7.72 -10.03 11.14
C VAL A 167 -6.82 -10.40 12.31
N VAL A 168 -7.37 -10.50 13.51
CA VAL A 168 -6.63 -10.95 14.69
C VAL A 168 -6.35 -12.44 14.57
N VAL A 169 -5.09 -12.84 14.68
CA VAL A 169 -4.65 -14.23 14.64
C VAL A 169 -3.85 -14.57 15.90
N PRO A 170 -3.87 -15.83 16.37
CA PRO A 170 -2.97 -16.28 17.43
C PRO A 170 -1.52 -16.03 17.02
N ARG A 171 -0.73 -15.43 17.92
CA ARG A 171 0.69 -15.22 17.70
C ARG A 171 1.39 -16.58 17.73
N GLN A 172 2.15 -16.87 16.67
CA GLN A 172 2.87 -18.16 16.54
C GLN A 172 4.28 -18.14 17.14
N THR A 173 4.79 -16.97 17.52
CA THR A 173 6.11 -16.81 18.12
C THR A 173 6.01 -16.74 19.63
N ALA A 174 6.81 -17.56 20.31
CA ALA A 174 6.99 -17.46 21.75
C ALA A 174 7.64 -16.11 22.12
N CYS A 175 7.25 -15.54 23.25
CA CYS A 175 7.90 -14.35 23.82
C CYS A 175 8.31 -14.62 25.26
N GLU A 176 9.19 -13.77 25.79
CA GLU A 176 9.51 -13.84 27.21
C GLU A 176 8.36 -13.26 28.04
N LEU A 177 8.07 -13.89 29.18
CA LEU A 177 7.04 -13.39 30.09
C LEU A 177 7.39 -11.99 30.61
N ARG A 178 8.69 -11.69 30.78
CA ARG A 178 9.15 -10.35 31.19
C ARG A 178 8.80 -9.26 30.18
N GLU A 179 8.89 -9.56 28.89
CA GLU A 179 8.52 -8.62 27.83
C GLU A 179 7.01 -8.38 27.86
N PHE A 180 6.23 -9.45 27.96
CA PHE A 180 4.77 -9.35 28.11
C PHE A 180 4.36 -8.46 29.30
N LEU A 181 4.96 -8.66 30.47
CA LEU A 181 4.61 -7.88 31.67
C LEU A 181 4.97 -6.40 31.51
N SER A 182 6.11 -6.10 30.89
CA SER A 182 6.51 -4.72 30.59
C SER A 182 5.46 -4.02 29.73
N ASP A 183 5.05 -4.68 28.64
CA ASP A 183 4.09 -4.13 27.70
C ASP A 183 2.65 -4.10 28.28
N TRP A 184 2.32 -5.03 29.18
CA TRP A 184 1.02 -5.04 29.86
C TRP A 184 0.89 -3.91 30.89
N VAL A 185 1.96 -3.66 31.63
CA VAL A 185 2.03 -2.55 32.59
C VAL A 185 2.09 -1.21 31.86
N SER A 186 2.75 -1.10 30.70
CA SER A 186 2.69 0.11 29.86
C SER A 186 1.33 0.30 29.18
N GLY A 187 0.54 -0.77 29.06
CA GLY A 187 -0.76 -0.76 28.37
C GLY A 187 -0.63 -0.79 26.85
N GLU A 188 0.49 -1.31 26.34
CA GLU A 188 0.83 -1.39 24.92
C GLU A 188 0.65 -2.79 24.32
N ILE A 189 0.27 -3.78 25.14
CA ILE A 189 0.04 -5.15 24.68
C ILE A 189 -1.45 -5.51 24.54
N ALA A 190 -1.76 -6.13 23.41
CA ALA A 190 -3.04 -6.75 23.15
C ALA A 190 -2.99 -8.24 23.54
N TYR A 191 -3.75 -8.62 24.56
CA TYR A 191 -4.09 -10.01 24.87
C TYR A 191 -5.60 -10.11 25.04
N GLY A 192 -6.20 -11.26 24.75
CA GLY A 192 -7.65 -11.38 24.79
C GLY A 192 -8.12 -12.80 24.52
N CYS A 193 -9.33 -13.10 24.98
CA CYS A 193 -9.96 -14.40 24.82
C CYS A 193 -11.23 -14.27 24.00
N ARG A 194 -11.65 -15.35 23.33
CA ARG A 194 -12.91 -15.35 22.60
C ARG A 194 -14.07 -15.23 23.58
N ASP A 195 -14.90 -14.22 23.39
CA ASP A 195 -16.18 -14.10 24.05
C ASP A 195 -17.24 -14.87 23.25
N GLU A 196 -17.94 -15.76 23.95
CA GLU A 196 -18.98 -16.61 23.40
C GLU A 196 -20.26 -15.84 23.09
N HIS A 197 -20.54 -14.73 23.81
CA HIS A 197 -21.75 -13.93 23.60
C HIS A 197 -21.63 -13.00 22.39
N THR A 198 -20.48 -12.35 22.22
CA THR A 198 -20.28 -11.39 21.12
C THR A 198 -19.61 -12.02 19.90
N GLY A 199 -19.21 -13.29 19.98
CA GLY A 199 -18.49 -14.00 18.91
C GLY A 199 -17.12 -13.40 18.56
N GLY A 200 -16.66 -12.41 19.33
CA GLY A 200 -15.42 -11.65 19.13
C GLY A 200 -14.45 -11.85 20.29
N TRP A 201 -13.20 -11.43 20.11
CA TRP A 201 -12.17 -11.48 21.17
C TRP A 201 -12.42 -10.33 22.15
N ALA A 202 -12.70 -10.64 23.42
CA ALA A 202 -12.97 -9.66 24.45
C ALA A 202 -11.68 -9.10 25.06
N THR A 203 -11.77 -7.79 25.32
CA THR A 203 -10.80 -6.85 25.91
C THR A 203 -9.50 -6.69 25.15
N VAL A 204 -9.56 -5.97 24.03
CA VAL A 204 -8.41 -5.25 23.49
C VAL A 204 -8.77 -3.77 23.44
N THR A 205 -8.44 -3.05 24.51
CA THR A 205 -8.50 -1.58 24.60
C THR A 205 -7.82 -0.90 23.39
N ASP A 206 -6.79 -1.54 22.83
CA ASP A 206 -6.13 -1.09 21.60
C ASP A 206 -6.90 -1.38 20.32
N TRP A 207 -7.76 -2.40 20.29
CA TRP A 207 -8.58 -2.70 19.12
C TRP A 207 -9.71 -1.71 18.96
N GLU A 208 -10.24 -1.16 20.04
CA GLU A 208 -11.23 -0.08 19.92
C GLU A 208 -10.59 1.16 19.27
N ARG A 209 -9.35 1.49 19.67
CA ARG A 209 -8.56 2.57 19.05
C ARG A 209 -8.19 2.25 17.60
N HIS A 210 -7.76 1.02 17.32
CA HIS A 210 -7.39 0.62 15.97
C HIS A 210 -8.61 0.55 15.04
N THR A 211 -9.74 0.02 15.51
CA THR A 211 -11.01 -0.04 14.76
C THR A 211 -11.58 1.35 14.52
N ARG A 212 -11.54 2.26 15.50
CA ARG A 212 -11.92 3.66 15.30
C ARG A 212 -11.03 4.33 14.23
N THR A 213 -9.73 4.06 14.28
CA THR A 213 -8.78 4.58 13.29
C THR A 213 -9.04 3.99 11.90
N GLN A 214 -9.30 2.69 11.79
CA GLN A 214 -9.66 2.03 10.54
C GLN A 214 -10.99 2.54 9.98
N ALA A 215 -12.01 2.73 10.82
CA ALA A 215 -13.30 3.30 10.41
C ALA A 215 -13.12 4.72 9.86
N ALA A 216 -12.27 5.54 10.49
CA ALA A 216 -11.93 6.87 9.99
C ALA A 216 -11.19 6.83 8.64
N VAL A 217 -10.26 5.89 8.46
CA VAL A 217 -9.56 5.68 7.18
C VAL A 217 -10.54 5.24 6.08
N ILE A 218 -11.43 4.30 6.38
CA ILE A 218 -12.46 3.82 5.44
C ILE A 218 -13.41 4.96 5.06
N ALA A 219 -13.84 5.77 6.03
CA ALA A 219 -14.67 6.95 5.77
C ALA A 219 -13.96 7.95 4.84
N ARG A 220 -12.66 8.21 5.08
CA ARG A 220 -11.84 9.06 4.22
C ARG A 220 -11.69 8.49 2.81
N GLN A 221 -11.45 7.19 2.67
CA GLN A 221 -11.36 6.52 1.36
C GLN A 221 -12.69 6.57 0.60
N ARG A 222 -13.83 6.41 1.28
CA ARG A 222 -15.16 6.56 0.67
C ARG A 222 -15.38 7.98 0.14
N GLN A 223 -15.00 9.00 0.91
CA GLN A 223 -15.08 10.39 0.48
C GLN A 223 -14.20 10.64 -0.76
N GLU A 224 -12.98 10.11 -0.77
CA GLU A 224 -12.06 10.24 -1.90
C GLU A 224 -12.61 9.56 -3.17
N LEU A 225 -13.17 8.35 -3.05
CA LEU A 225 -13.83 7.67 -4.17
C LEU A 225 -15.03 8.47 -4.69
N GLN A 226 -15.79 9.13 -3.81
CA GLN A 226 -16.90 9.98 -4.22
C GLN A 226 -16.40 11.23 -4.96
N ASN A 227 -15.34 11.86 -4.48
CA ASN A 227 -14.68 12.98 -5.16
C ASN A 227 -14.18 12.56 -6.55
N GLN A 228 -13.54 11.39 -6.68
CA GLN A 228 -13.08 10.87 -7.97
C GLN A 228 -14.24 10.59 -8.94
N ARG A 229 -15.34 10.01 -8.45
CA ARG A 229 -16.55 9.78 -9.26
C ARG A 229 -17.16 11.10 -9.76
N THR A 230 -17.22 12.12 -8.90
CA THR A 230 -17.74 13.44 -9.31
C THR A 230 -16.80 14.14 -10.31
N ALA A 231 -15.49 14.09 -10.09
CA ALA A 231 -14.49 14.61 -11.03
C ALA A 231 -14.59 13.93 -12.40
N LEU A 232 -14.75 12.60 -12.42
CA LEU A 232 -14.91 11.84 -13.66
C LEU A 232 -16.24 12.18 -14.38
N ALA A 233 -17.33 12.38 -13.63
CA ALA A 233 -18.60 12.84 -14.21
C ALA A 233 -18.47 14.24 -14.84
N LEU A 234 -17.77 15.17 -14.18
CA LEU A 234 -17.50 16.51 -14.72
C LEU A 234 -16.61 16.44 -15.97
N ALA A 235 -15.56 15.62 -15.96
CA ALA A 235 -14.71 15.41 -17.12
C ALA A 235 -15.49 14.85 -18.32
N ARG A 236 -16.37 13.86 -18.10
CA ARG A 236 -17.27 13.33 -19.13
C ARG A 236 -18.26 14.36 -19.67
N LYS A 237 -18.73 15.28 -18.83
CA LYS A 237 -19.59 16.38 -19.28
C LYS A 237 -18.80 17.36 -20.16
N ALA A 238 -17.62 17.76 -19.72
CA ALA A 238 -16.74 18.67 -20.46
C ALA A 238 -16.34 18.11 -21.83
N THR A 239 -16.05 16.80 -21.94
CA THR A 239 -15.76 16.17 -23.24
C THR A 239 -16.96 16.21 -24.18
N ARG A 240 -18.18 15.90 -23.70
CA ARG A 240 -19.40 16.02 -24.52
C ARG A 240 -19.62 17.45 -25.02
N ASP A 241 -19.41 18.45 -24.17
CA ASP A 241 -19.61 19.85 -24.55
C ASP A 241 -18.58 20.30 -25.59
N LYS A 242 -17.30 19.88 -25.45
CA LYS A 242 -16.28 20.10 -26.48
C LYS A 242 -16.62 19.40 -27.79
N THR A 243 -17.13 18.16 -27.77
CA THR A 243 -17.57 17.46 -28.99
C THR A 243 -18.69 18.22 -29.70
N LYS A 244 -19.68 18.74 -28.95
CA LYS A 244 -20.74 19.59 -29.53
C LYS A 244 -20.19 20.88 -30.15
N GLN A 245 -19.20 21.51 -29.52
CA GLN A 245 -18.54 22.68 -30.07
C GLN A 245 -17.78 22.35 -31.36
N LEU A 246 -17.04 21.24 -31.39
CA LEU A 246 -16.33 20.77 -32.59
C LEU A 246 -17.30 20.50 -33.74
N LEU A 247 -18.43 19.83 -33.48
CA LEU A 247 -19.44 19.60 -34.52
C LEU A 247 -20.01 20.91 -35.10
N ARG A 248 -20.27 21.91 -34.24
CA ARG A 248 -20.73 23.24 -34.70
C ARG A 248 -19.69 23.97 -35.53
N LEU A 249 -18.42 23.89 -35.13
CA LEU A 249 -17.31 24.49 -35.87
C LEU A 249 -17.08 23.78 -37.20
N ASN A 250 -17.13 22.45 -37.22
CA ASN A 250 -16.99 21.67 -38.45
C ASN A 250 -18.10 22.00 -39.44
N HIS A 251 -19.35 22.08 -38.98
CA HIS A 251 -20.47 22.48 -39.84
C HIS A 251 -20.36 23.94 -40.36
N ARG A 252 -19.71 24.84 -39.62
CA ARG A 252 -19.41 26.20 -40.12
C ARG A 252 -18.30 26.17 -41.17
N LEU A 253 -17.29 25.32 -40.97
CA LEU A 253 -16.18 25.14 -41.90
C LEU A 253 -16.67 24.55 -43.22
N GLU A 254 -17.48 23.48 -43.18
CA GLU A 254 -18.11 22.89 -44.37
C GLU A 254 -18.93 23.92 -45.15
N ARG A 255 -19.72 24.77 -44.47
CA ARG A 255 -20.47 25.84 -45.13
C ARG A 255 -19.56 26.90 -45.75
N ALA A 256 -18.46 27.26 -45.10
CA ALA A 256 -17.48 28.19 -45.64
C ALA A 256 -16.75 27.60 -46.85
N GLU A 257 -16.43 26.31 -46.83
CA GLU A 257 -15.81 25.58 -47.92
C GLU A 257 -16.74 25.53 -49.14
N VAL A 258 -18.02 25.20 -48.96
CA VAL A 258 -19.01 25.23 -50.04
C VAL A 258 -19.15 26.64 -50.62
N ALA A 259 -19.20 27.68 -49.78
CA ALA A 259 -19.27 29.07 -50.25
C ALA A 259 -18.01 29.48 -51.03
N ALA A 260 -16.82 29.06 -50.58
CA ALA A 260 -15.57 29.32 -51.28
C ALA A 260 -15.51 28.59 -52.63
N GLN A 261 -16.01 27.35 -52.71
CA GLN A 261 -16.11 26.61 -53.96
C GLN A 261 -17.06 27.29 -54.95
N GLN A 262 -18.22 27.77 -54.48
CA GLN A 262 -19.15 28.54 -55.31
C GLN A 262 -18.51 29.82 -55.85
N GLN A 263 -17.77 30.55 -55.02
CA GLN A 263 -17.02 31.73 -55.46
C GLN A 263 -15.95 31.39 -56.50
N ALA A 264 -15.23 30.27 -56.32
CA ALA A 264 -14.24 29.81 -57.29
C ALA A 264 -14.89 29.44 -58.63
N ASP A 265 -16.05 28.78 -58.62
CA ASP A 265 -16.81 28.44 -59.82
C ASP A 265 -17.33 29.69 -60.55
N ASP A 266 -17.81 30.69 -59.80
CA ASP A 266 -18.27 31.96 -60.38
C ASP A 266 -17.11 32.79 -60.95
N LEU A 267 -15.94 32.79 -60.31
CA LEU A 267 -14.71 33.36 -60.88
C LEU A 267 -14.28 32.61 -62.15
N ALA A 268 -14.42 31.29 -62.19
CA ALA A 268 -14.13 30.52 -63.40
C ALA A 268 -15.11 30.84 -64.54
N LYS A 269 -16.41 30.99 -64.24
CA LYS A 269 -17.43 31.40 -65.23
C LYS A 269 -17.15 32.81 -65.77
N THR A 270 -16.83 33.77 -64.90
CA THR A 270 -16.52 35.15 -65.32
C THR A 270 -15.25 35.21 -66.17
N ARG A 271 -14.19 34.47 -65.80
CA ARG A 271 -12.99 34.32 -66.64
C ARG A 271 -13.30 33.75 -68.02
N ARG A 272 -14.16 32.73 -68.11
CA ARG A 272 -14.60 32.18 -69.41
C ARG A 272 -15.31 33.22 -70.27
N ARG A 273 -16.22 34.01 -69.67
CA ARG A 273 -16.93 35.10 -70.38
C ARG A 273 -15.97 36.19 -70.87
N ILE A 274 -14.99 36.58 -70.06
CA ILE A 274 -13.96 37.55 -70.47
C ILE A 274 -13.16 37.01 -71.66
N ALA A 275 -12.72 35.75 -71.58
CA ALA A 275 -11.98 35.12 -72.68
C ALA A 275 -12.81 35.03 -73.98
N ASP A 276 -14.13 34.81 -73.88
CA ASP A 276 -15.01 34.81 -75.05
C ASP A 276 -15.22 36.23 -75.61
N HIS A 277 -15.35 37.25 -74.76
CA HIS A 277 -15.36 38.65 -75.20
C HIS A 277 -14.04 39.03 -75.88
N ASP A 278 -12.88 38.67 -75.32
CA ASP A 278 -11.57 38.94 -75.93
C ASP A 278 -11.45 38.32 -77.32
N ARG A 279 -12.01 37.12 -77.53
CA ARG A 279 -12.08 36.47 -78.85
C ARG A 279 -12.95 37.25 -79.82
N VAL A 280 -14.13 37.71 -79.38
CA VAL A 280 -15.03 38.53 -80.21
C VAL A 280 -14.39 39.87 -80.55
N ASP A 281 -13.74 40.53 -79.59
CA ASP A 281 -13.04 41.80 -79.82
C ASP A 281 -11.86 41.61 -80.78
N ALA A 282 -11.13 40.50 -80.69
CA ALA A 282 -10.07 40.16 -81.64
C ALA A 282 -10.60 39.97 -83.06
N THR A 283 -11.73 39.27 -83.25
CA THR A 283 -12.34 39.10 -84.58
C THR A 283 -12.92 40.40 -85.11
N LEU A 284 -13.53 41.23 -84.27
CA LEU A 284 -13.98 42.58 -84.65
C LEU A 284 -12.80 43.46 -85.08
N ARG A 285 -11.66 43.43 -84.38
CA ARG A 285 -10.46 44.17 -84.79
C ARG A 285 -9.94 43.71 -86.15
N LEU A 286 -9.94 42.40 -86.42
CA LEU A 286 -9.54 41.84 -87.71
C LEU A 286 -10.50 42.25 -88.84
N THR A 287 -11.81 42.28 -88.60
CA THR A 287 -12.78 42.73 -89.61
C THR A 287 -12.68 44.22 -89.88
N VAL A 288 -12.49 45.05 -88.85
CA VAL A 288 -12.27 46.50 -89.00
C VAL A 288 -10.98 46.81 -89.76
N SER A 289 -9.88 46.09 -89.48
CA SER A 289 -8.63 46.28 -90.24
C SER A 289 -8.79 45.86 -91.71
N GLY A 290 -9.54 44.77 -91.97
CA GLY A 290 -9.92 44.34 -93.31
C GLY A 290 -10.75 45.41 -94.06
N GLN A 291 -11.77 45.98 -93.41
CA GLN A 291 -12.58 47.06 -94.00
C GLN A 291 -11.77 48.32 -94.27
N LYS A 292 -10.87 48.72 -93.36
CA LYS A 292 -9.95 49.85 -93.60
C LYS A 292 -9.08 49.62 -94.83
N SER A 293 -8.53 48.41 -94.99
CA SER A 293 -7.76 48.06 -96.19
C SER A 293 -8.62 48.14 -97.45
N ALA A 294 -9.85 47.63 -97.42
CA ALA A 294 -10.77 47.73 -98.56
C ALA A 294 -11.09 49.19 -98.93
N ILE A 295 -11.31 50.06 -97.95
CA ILE A 295 -11.53 51.51 -98.17
C ILE A 295 -10.31 52.13 -98.84
N LEU A 296 -9.09 51.81 -98.37
CA LEU A 296 -7.86 52.30 -99.00
C LEU A 296 -7.74 51.85 -100.46
N HIS A 297 -8.08 50.60 -100.78
CA HIS A 297 -8.07 50.09 -102.15
C HIS A 297 -9.10 50.83 -103.04
N TRP A 298 -10.31 51.07 -102.54
CA TRP A 298 -11.33 51.85 -103.25
C TRP A 298 -10.91 53.31 -103.48
N GLN A 299 -10.26 53.93 -102.50
CA GLN A 299 -9.69 55.27 -102.65
C GLN A 299 -8.60 55.29 -103.73
N LEU A 300 -7.76 54.26 -103.78
CA LEU A 300 -6.69 54.18 -104.77
C LEU A 300 -7.25 53.97 -106.19
N ILE A 301 -8.28 53.13 -106.36
CA ILE A 301 -8.99 52.93 -107.63
C ILE A 301 -9.66 54.23 -108.11
N THR A 302 -10.33 54.93 -107.20
CA THR A 302 -10.99 56.22 -107.54
C THR A 302 -9.99 57.30 -107.91
N TRP A 303 -8.86 57.42 -107.20
CA TRP A 303 -7.76 58.31 -107.60
C TRP A 303 -7.16 57.96 -108.96
N PHE A 304 -6.95 56.67 -109.25
CA PHE A 304 -6.50 56.22 -110.57
C PHE A 304 -7.50 56.60 -111.67
N ALA A 305 -8.80 56.37 -111.43
CA ALA A 305 -9.85 56.73 -112.38
C ALA A 305 -9.89 58.24 -112.64
N VAL A 306 -9.78 59.07 -111.59
CA VAL A 306 -9.69 60.53 -111.72
C VAL A 306 -8.46 60.95 -112.53
N LEU A 307 -7.28 60.37 -112.25
CA LEU A 307 -6.07 60.65 -113.03
C LEU A 307 -6.22 60.29 -114.51
N VAL A 308 -6.85 59.14 -114.83
CA VAL A 308 -7.12 58.73 -116.22
C VAL A 308 -8.10 59.69 -116.91
N ILE A 309 -9.14 60.15 -116.23
CA ILE A 309 -10.08 61.13 -116.79
C ILE A 309 -9.36 62.46 -117.06
N VAL A 310 -8.53 62.94 -116.12
CA VAL A 310 -7.75 64.17 -116.27
C VAL A 310 -6.76 64.07 -117.43
N THR A 311 -6.06 62.94 -117.59
CA THR A 311 -5.15 62.75 -118.73
C THR A 311 -5.89 62.71 -120.06
N PHE A 312 -7.07 62.08 -120.14
CA PHE A 312 -7.93 62.13 -121.33
C PHE A 312 -8.39 63.55 -121.68
N ILE A 313 -8.78 64.35 -120.68
CA ILE A 313 -9.17 65.76 -120.89
C ILE A 313 -7.98 66.59 -121.40
N CYS A 314 -6.79 66.43 -120.78
CA CYS A 314 -5.57 67.11 -121.23
C CYS A 314 -5.16 66.70 -122.65
N ALA A 315 -5.25 65.40 -123.00
CA ALA A 315 -4.97 64.93 -124.35
C ALA A 315 -5.97 65.49 -125.37
N GLY A 316 -7.25 65.59 -125.01
CA GLY A 316 -8.28 66.22 -125.84
C GLY A 316 -8.07 67.73 -126.05
N LEU A 317 -7.48 68.43 -125.08
CA LEU A 317 -7.12 69.85 -125.21
C LEU A 317 -5.86 70.08 -126.07
N LEU A 318 -4.94 69.13 -126.15
CA LEU A 318 -3.73 69.21 -126.98
C LEU A 318 -3.96 68.86 -128.46
N LEU A 319 -5.13 68.30 -128.82
CA LEU A 319 -5.53 67.98 -130.20
C LEU A 319 -6.36 69.09 -130.88
N LYS A 320 -6.35 70.30 -130.32
CA LYS A 320 -6.88 71.54 -130.93
C LYS A 320 -5.74 72.49 -131.27
#